data_AF-A0A932HDV3-F1
#
_entry.id   AF-A0A932HDV3-F1
#
_cell.length_a   1.000
_cell.length_b   1.000
_cell.length_c   1.000
_cell.angle_alpha   90.00
_cell.angle_beta   90.00
_cell.angle_gamma   90.00
#
_symmetry.space_group_name_H-M   'P 1'
#
loop_
_entity.id
_entity.type
_entity.pdbx_description
1 polymer ?
#
loop_
_entity_poly.entity_id
_entity_poly.type
_entity_poly.pdbx_seq_one_letter_code
_entity_poly.pdbx_strand_id
1 'polypeptide(L)'
;MTPVAVSSTSTLVSKTGSWKYIRPVYQDRVAPCNEACPVGIDIEGYLDLLREDRTDDACDLLVRENPMPAITGRVCHHPCETSCNRRQFDEAVAVHAIERTMGDRVLEMPVQPPARASCASVGIVGSGPAGLACAYHAARLGYAVTVFEAAQEPGGMLRAGIPEYRLPRAVLDRQIAWLRAHGITIECGVRVG
;
A
#
# COMPACT_ATOMS: atom_id res chain seq x y z
N MET A 1 39.53 44.19 -10.99
CA MET A 1 38.09 44.41 -11.24
C MET A 1 37.47 43.07 -11.52
N THR A 2 36.53 42.62 -10.70
CA THR A 2 35.81 41.35 -10.89
C THR A 2 35.01 41.45 -12.20
N PRO A 3 35.12 40.48 -13.13
CA PRO A 3 34.37 40.54 -14.37
C PRO A 3 32.86 40.56 -14.04
N VAL A 4 32.19 41.62 -14.46
CA VAL A 4 30.73 41.72 -14.40
C VAL A 4 30.18 40.70 -15.40
N ALA A 5 29.26 39.84 -14.96
CA ALA A 5 28.56 38.96 -15.87
C ALA A 5 27.68 39.82 -16.81
N VAL A 6 28.09 39.93 -18.07
CA VAL A 6 27.33 40.63 -19.11
C VAL A 6 26.64 39.58 -19.98
N SER A 7 25.30 39.65 -20.06
CA SER A 7 24.54 38.79 -20.98
C SER A 7 24.92 39.10 -22.42
N SER A 8 25.53 38.13 -23.11
CA SER A 8 25.93 38.24 -24.51
C SER A 8 24.79 37.94 -25.49
N THR A 9 23.66 37.45 -24.99
CA THR A 9 22.46 37.15 -25.76
C THR A 9 21.36 38.17 -25.50
N SER A 10 20.57 38.43 -26.54
CA SER A 10 19.41 39.32 -26.47
C SER A 10 18.39 38.81 -25.45
N THR A 11 17.76 39.72 -24.70
CA THR A 11 16.62 39.37 -23.82
C THR A 11 15.40 38.85 -24.58
N LEU A 12 15.39 38.88 -25.93
CA LEU A 12 14.35 38.26 -26.76
C LEU A 12 14.23 36.73 -26.56
N VAL A 13 15.29 36.03 -26.12
CA VAL A 13 15.16 34.62 -25.70
C VAL A 13 14.41 34.46 -24.37
N SER A 14 14.46 35.48 -23.50
CA SER A 14 13.63 35.54 -22.29
C SER A 14 12.21 35.96 -22.65
N LYS A 15 11.34 34.96 -22.84
CA LYS A 15 9.91 35.14 -23.14
C LYS A 15 9.06 35.66 -21.97
N THR A 16 9.69 36.13 -20.89
CA THR A 16 9.02 36.60 -19.68
C THR A 16 7.99 37.71 -19.95
N GLY A 17 8.15 38.54 -20.99
CA GLY A 17 7.16 39.54 -21.41
C GLY A 17 6.06 39.03 -22.36
N SER A 18 6.31 37.96 -23.13
CA SER A 18 5.34 37.34 -24.05
C SER A 18 4.39 36.38 -23.34
N TRP A 19 4.68 36.00 -22.09
CA TRP A 19 3.84 35.17 -21.24
C TRP A 19 2.78 35.95 -20.44
N LYS A 20 2.63 37.26 -20.66
CA LYS A 20 1.64 38.10 -19.97
C LYS A 20 0.18 37.62 -20.08
N TYR A 21 -0.13 36.79 -21.09
CA TYR A 21 -1.44 36.17 -21.29
C TYR A 21 -1.50 34.71 -20.84
N ILE A 22 -0.35 34.09 -20.51
CA ILE A 22 -0.28 32.74 -20.02
C ILE A 22 -0.60 32.78 -18.53
N ARG A 23 -1.73 32.19 -18.15
CA ARG A 23 -2.08 31.99 -16.75
C ARG A 23 -1.59 30.61 -16.32
N PRO A 24 -0.87 30.47 -15.20
CA PRO A 24 -0.61 29.15 -14.65
C PRO A 24 -1.95 28.48 -14.35
N VAL A 25 -2.12 27.27 -14.87
CA VAL A 25 -3.27 26.43 -14.56
C VAL A 25 -2.74 25.31 -13.69
N TYR A 26 -3.36 25.13 -12.53
CA TYR A 26 -3.07 23.96 -11.70
C TYR A 26 -3.60 22.74 -12.44
N GLN A 27 -2.72 21.76 -12.69
CA GLN A 27 -3.11 20.51 -13.32
C GLN A 27 -2.90 19.40 -12.31
N ASP A 28 -4.00 18.82 -11.85
CA ASP A 28 -3.97 17.62 -11.02
C ASP A 28 -3.42 16.47 -11.87
N ARG A 29 -2.33 15.87 -11.39
CA ARG A 29 -1.73 14.68 -11.97
C ARG A 29 -1.62 13.62 -10.89
N VAL A 30 -1.69 12.36 -11.28
CA VAL A 30 -1.46 11.24 -10.37
C VAL A 30 -0.01 11.29 -9.89
N ALA A 31 0.20 11.17 -8.58
CA ALA A 31 1.54 11.07 -8.03
C ALA A 31 2.27 9.85 -8.64
N PRO A 32 3.55 9.99 -9.05
CA PRO A 32 4.26 8.91 -9.72
C PRO A 32 4.47 7.68 -8.84
N CYS A 33 4.47 7.86 -7.51
CA CYS A 33 4.48 6.76 -6.56
C CYS A 33 3.15 5.96 -6.56
N ASN A 34 2.00 6.65 -6.62
CA ASN A 34 0.68 6.02 -6.74
C ASN A 34 0.57 5.23 -8.04
N GLU A 35 0.98 5.83 -9.17
CA GLU A 35 0.96 5.18 -10.48
C GLU A 35 1.85 3.93 -10.53
N ALA A 36 3.02 3.99 -9.88
CA ALA A 36 3.97 2.87 -9.87
C ALA A 36 3.57 1.72 -8.93
N CYS A 37 2.64 1.93 -8.01
CA CYS A 37 2.25 0.87 -7.08
C CYS A 37 1.27 -0.10 -7.75
N PRO A 38 1.61 -1.40 -7.86
CA PRO A 38 0.73 -2.38 -8.51
C PRO A 38 -0.57 -2.65 -7.72
N VAL A 39 -0.61 -2.28 -6.44
CA VAL A 39 -1.81 -2.41 -5.59
C VAL A 39 -2.74 -1.21 -5.77
N GLY A 40 -2.26 -0.08 -6.29
CA GLY A 40 -3.07 1.12 -6.46
C GLY A 40 -3.36 1.90 -5.16
N ILE A 41 -2.52 1.73 -4.13
CA ILE A 41 -2.62 2.49 -2.87
C ILE A 41 -2.42 4.00 -3.10
N ASP A 42 -3.08 4.82 -2.29
CA ASP A 42 -2.93 6.27 -2.28
C ASP A 42 -1.80 6.72 -1.34
N ILE A 43 -0.56 6.72 -1.86
CA ILE A 43 0.66 7.06 -1.11
C ILE A 43 0.67 8.53 -0.74
N GLU A 44 0.38 9.41 -1.69
CA GLU A 44 0.26 10.84 -1.44
C GLU A 44 -0.77 11.12 -0.33
N GLY A 45 -1.97 10.54 -0.44
CA GLY A 45 -3.04 10.78 0.52
C GLY A 45 -2.70 10.33 1.94
N TYR A 46 -2.09 9.15 2.13
CA TYR A 46 -1.70 8.75 3.48
C TYR A 46 -0.51 9.53 4.02
N LEU A 47 0.41 10.00 3.16
CA LEU A 47 1.54 10.84 3.58
C LEU A 47 1.04 12.21 4.07
N ASP A 48 0.02 12.77 3.44
CA ASP A 48 -0.63 14.00 3.92
C ASP A 48 -1.32 13.80 5.27
N LEU A 49 -2.03 12.67 5.46
CA LEU A 49 -2.61 12.34 6.76
C LEU A 49 -1.55 12.17 7.85
N LEU A 50 -0.42 11.54 7.54
CA LEU A 50 0.70 11.44 8.47
C LEU A 50 1.30 12.81 8.80
N ARG A 51 1.38 13.73 7.83
CA ARG A 51 1.83 15.11 8.04
C ARG A 51 0.90 15.90 8.97
N GLU A 52 -0.38 15.54 9.02
CA GLU A 52 -1.39 16.11 9.91
C GLU A 52 -1.50 15.40 11.27
N ASP A 53 -0.57 14.50 11.62
CA ASP A 53 -0.60 13.65 12.82
C ASP A 53 -1.84 12.72 12.90
N ARG A 54 -2.46 12.41 11.75
CA ARG A 54 -3.64 11.55 11.63
C ARG A 54 -3.25 10.12 11.24
N THR A 55 -2.43 9.49 12.07
CA THR A 55 -1.85 8.16 11.79
C THR A 55 -2.88 7.06 11.61
N ASP A 56 -3.94 7.04 12.42
CA ASP A 56 -4.98 6.01 12.32
C ASP A 56 -5.80 6.17 11.02
N ASP A 57 -6.12 7.40 10.61
CA ASP A 57 -6.76 7.68 9.32
C ASP A 57 -5.87 7.26 8.14
N ALA A 58 -4.57 7.50 8.24
CA ALA A 58 -3.59 7.07 7.24
C ALA A 58 -3.56 5.53 7.13
N CYS A 59 -3.58 4.83 8.27
CA CYS A 59 -3.65 3.37 8.34
C CYS A 59 -4.95 2.85 7.70
N ASP A 60 -6.07 3.48 8.02
CA ASP A 60 -7.38 3.16 7.44
C ASP A 60 -7.39 3.38 5.92
N LEU A 61 -6.76 4.44 5.42
CA LEU A 61 -6.62 4.69 3.97
C LEU A 61 -5.77 3.61 3.30
N LEU A 62 -4.63 3.25 3.90
CA LEU A 62 -3.72 2.22 3.38
C LEU A 62 -4.41 0.85 3.24
N VAL A 63 -5.16 0.42 4.26
CA VAL A 63 -5.83 -0.89 4.24
C VAL A 63 -7.04 -0.96 3.30
N ARG A 64 -7.49 0.17 2.72
CA ARG A 64 -8.56 0.16 1.73
C ARG A 64 -8.20 -0.71 0.53
N GLU A 65 -6.98 -0.55 0.05
CA GLU A 65 -6.46 -1.26 -1.13
C GLU A 65 -5.50 -2.40 -0.74
N ASN A 66 -4.68 -2.22 0.30
CA ASN A 66 -3.70 -3.23 0.70
C ASN A 66 -4.10 -3.94 2.02
N PRO A 67 -4.56 -5.19 1.98
CA PRO A 67 -4.99 -5.92 3.18
C PRO A 67 -3.86 -6.43 4.06
N MET A 68 -2.60 -6.37 3.61
CA MET A 68 -1.46 -6.95 4.32
C MET A 68 -0.25 -6.00 4.38
N PRO A 69 -0.42 -4.76 4.87
CA PRO A 69 0.64 -3.75 4.88
C PRO A 69 1.84 -4.17 5.74
N ALA A 70 1.62 -4.91 6.83
CA ALA A 70 2.71 -5.43 7.67
C ALA A 70 3.62 -6.42 6.91
N ILE A 71 3.08 -7.09 5.88
CA ILE A 71 3.84 -8.01 5.04
C ILE A 71 4.48 -7.25 3.89
N THR A 72 3.72 -6.45 3.13
CA THR A 72 4.25 -5.70 1.98
C THR A 72 5.33 -4.71 2.41
N GLY A 73 5.18 -4.04 3.56
CA GLY A 73 6.21 -3.20 4.18
C GLY A 73 7.51 -3.92 4.57
N ARG A 74 7.59 -5.25 4.41
CA ARG A 74 8.81 -6.03 4.63
C ARG A 74 9.35 -6.68 3.36
N VAL A 75 8.46 -7.11 2.45
CA VAL A 75 8.83 -7.96 1.31
C VAL A 75 8.66 -7.30 -0.06
N CYS A 76 7.94 -6.17 -0.14
CA CYS A 76 7.76 -5.43 -1.39
C CYS A 76 9.11 -4.91 -1.91
N HIS A 77 9.24 -4.89 -3.24
CA HIS A 77 10.40 -4.33 -3.93
C HIS A 77 10.25 -2.81 -4.22
N HIS A 78 9.24 -2.16 -3.60
CA HIS A 78 9.06 -0.71 -3.55
C HIS A 78 9.24 0.03 -4.90
N PRO A 79 8.50 -0.35 -5.96
CA PRO A 79 8.56 0.35 -7.24
C PRO A 79 8.14 1.83 -7.13
N CYS A 80 7.28 2.14 -6.15
CA CYS A 80 6.89 3.50 -5.77
C CYS A 80 8.08 4.39 -5.39
N GLU A 81 9.10 3.85 -4.72
CA GLU A 81 10.31 4.60 -4.37
C GLU A 81 11.26 4.74 -5.56
N THR A 82 11.18 3.86 -6.56
CA THR A 82 11.96 3.98 -7.79
C THR A 82 11.43 5.14 -8.66
N SER A 83 10.10 5.28 -8.74
CA SER A 83 9.44 6.34 -9.50
C SER A 83 9.28 7.67 -8.74
N CYS A 84 9.74 7.75 -7.49
CA CYS A 84 9.57 8.93 -6.66
C CYS A 84 10.24 10.18 -7.27
N ASN A 85 9.47 11.25 -7.50
CA ASN A 85 9.97 12.52 -8.05
C ASN A 85 10.99 13.21 -7.14
N ARG A 86 10.92 12.99 -5.81
CA ARG A 86 11.84 13.57 -4.82
C ARG A 86 13.31 13.18 -5.06
N ARG A 87 13.56 12.02 -5.68
CA ARG A 87 14.91 11.57 -6.09
C ARG A 87 15.65 12.55 -7.00
N GLN A 88 14.93 13.44 -7.69
CA GLN A 88 15.54 14.48 -8.52
C GLN A 88 16.18 15.61 -7.70
N PHE A 89 15.83 15.70 -6.41
CA PHE A 89 16.33 16.71 -5.49
C PHE A 89 17.32 16.10 -4.49
N ASP A 90 16.92 15.06 -3.76
CA ASP A 90 17.74 14.35 -2.79
C ASP A 90 17.56 12.82 -2.87
N GLU A 91 16.70 12.24 -2.04
CA GLU A 91 16.44 10.81 -1.95
C GLU A 91 14.95 10.50 -2.09
N ALA A 92 14.62 9.24 -2.35
CA ALA A 92 13.22 8.81 -2.37
C ALA A 92 12.62 8.91 -0.96
N VAL A 93 11.33 9.21 -0.87
CA VAL A 93 10.61 9.02 0.38
C VAL A 93 10.64 7.53 0.73
N ALA A 94 10.99 7.21 1.97
CA ALA A 94 11.10 5.83 2.47
C ALA A 94 9.71 5.18 2.71
N VAL A 95 8.91 5.11 1.66
CA VAL A 95 7.55 4.53 1.63
C VAL A 95 7.54 3.12 2.24
N HIS A 96 8.53 2.29 1.91
CA HIS A 96 8.65 0.92 2.42
C HIS A 96 8.75 0.88 3.94
N ALA A 97 9.54 1.77 4.54
CA ALA A 97 9.69 1.87 5.99
C ALA A 97 8.44 2.46 6.67
N ILE A 98 7.79 3.43 6.02
CA ILE A 98 6.54 4.04 6.49
C ILE A 98 5.43 2.98 6.52
N GLU A 99 5.21 2.26 5.41
CA GLU A 99 4.22 1.20 5.31
C GLU A 99 4.48 0.05 6.27
N ARG A 100 5.75 -0.27 6.55
CA ARG A 100 6.10 -1.24 7.59
C ARG A 100 5.57 -0.82 8.96
N THR A 101 5.80 0.45 9.31
CA THR A 101 5.42 1.01 10.61
C THR A 101 3.90 1.11 10.72
N MET A 102 3.24 1.64 9.67
CA MET A 102 1.79 1.69 9.58
C MET A 102 1.18 0.29 9.60
N GLY A 103 1.78 -0.68 8.91
CA GLY A 103 1.32 -2.05 8.91
C GLY A 103 1.38 -2.70 10.29
N ASP A 104 2.46 -2.44 11.05
CA ASP A 104 2.56 -2.92 12.43
C ASP A 104 1.49 -2.26 13.33
N ARG A 105 1.21 -0.96 13.13
CA ARG A 105 0.14 -0.20 13.81
C ARG A 105 -1.26 -0.74 13.48
N VAL A 106 -1.55 -1.06 12.22
CA VAL A 106 -2.83 -1.66 11.77
C VAL A 106 -3.15 -2.94 12.54
N LEU A 107 -2.12 -3.76 12.82
CA LEU A 107 -2.28 -5.00 13.57
C LEU A 107 -2.54 -4.79 15.08
N GLU A 108 -2.44 -3.55 15.58
CA GLU A 108 -2.72 -3.16 16.96
C GLU A 108 -4.04 -2.38 17.09
N MET A 109 -4.56 -1.87 15.97
CA MET A 109 -5.83 -1.15 15.93
C MET A 109 -7.01 -2.10 16.18
N PRO A 110 -8.10 -1.61 16.81
CA PRO A 110 -9.29 -2.40 17.00
C PRO A 110 -9.92 -2.75 15.65
N VAL A 111 -10.24 -4.03 15.46
CA VAL A 111 -10.92 -4.51 14.26
C VAL A 111 -12.43 -4.41 14.43
N GLN A 112 -13.08 -3.72 13.52
CA GLN A 112 -14.53 -3.75 13.38
C GLN A 112 -14.88 -4.71 12.22
N PRO A 113 -15.39 -5.92 12.51
CA PRO A 113 -15.75 -6.84 11.44
C PRO A 113 -16.86 -6.24 10.57
N PRO A 114 -16.76 -6.37 9.24
CA PRO A 114 -17.78 -5.86 8.34
C PRO A 114 -19.13 -6.55 8.62
N ALA A 115 -20.21 -5.77 8.53
CA ALA A 115 -21.55 -6.32 8.67
C ALA A 115 -21.82 -7.31 7.54
N ARG A 116 -22.40 -8.48 7.87
CA ARG A 116 -22.90 -9.41 6.84
C ARG A 116 -24.09 -8.76 6.15
N ALA A 117 -23.88 -8.36 4.91
CA ALA A 117 -24.90 -7.72 4.07
C ALA A 117 -25.49 -8.69 3.03
N SER A 118 -24.77 -9.78 2.73
CA SER A 118 -25.14 -10.76 1.71
C SER A 118 -25.57 -12.09 2.32
N CYS A 119 -26.58 -12.72 1.73
CA CYS A 119 -26.97 -14.11 2.06
C CYS A 119 -26.10 -15.16 1.34
N ALA A 120 -25.22 -14.74 0.41
CA ALA A 120 -24.34 -15.63 -0.34
C ALA A 120 -23.01 -15.85 0.40
N SER A 121 -22.43 -17.04 0.20
CA SER A 121 -21.10 -17.42 0.71
C SER A 121 -20.08 -17.51 -0.41
N VAL A 122 -18.82 -17.20 -0.09
CA VAL A 122 -17.66 -17.28 -1.01
C VAL A 122 -16.66 -18.29 -0.45
N GLY A 123 -16.35 -19.33 -1.23
CA GLY A 123 -15.27 -20.26 -0.97
C GLY A 123 -14.03 -19.89 -1.77
N ILE A 124 -12.88 -19.83 -1.11
CA ILE A 124 -11.58 -19.47 -1.72
C ILE A 124 -10.62 -20.65 -1.53
N VAL A 125 -9.95 -21.07 -2.61
CA VAL A 125 -8.98 -22.17 -2.56
C VAL A 125 -7.56 -21.59 -2.47
N GLY A 126 -6.87 -21.90 -1.38
CA GLY A 126 -5.50 -21.47 -1.07
C GLY A 126 -5.43 -20.23 -0.18
N SER A 127 -4.59 -20.29 0.84
CA SER A 127 -4.31 -19.21 1.80
C SER A 127 -3.04 -18.41 1.48
N GLY A 128 -2.64 -18.41 0.19
CA GLY A 128 -1.56 -17.54 -0.29
C GLY A 128 -1.95 -16.06 -0.29
N PRO A 129 -1.04 -15.15 -0.68
CA PRO A 129 -1.30 -13.71 -0.65
C PRO A 129 -2.53 -13.31 -1.47
N ALA A 130 -2.72 -13.93 -2.65
CA ALA A 130 -3.88 -13.67 -3.49
C ALA A 130 -5.20 -14.11 -2.83
N GLY A 131 -5.23 -15.30 -2.23
CA GLY A 131 -6.42 -15.84 -1.57
C GLY A 131 -6.80 -15.02 -0.33
N LEU A 132 -5.81 -14.63 0.48
CA LEU A 132 -6.01 -13.78 1.65
C LEU A 132 -6.49 -12.38 1.28
N ALA A 133 -5.94 -11.78 0.22
CA ALA A 133 -6.40 -10.48 -0.27
C ALA A 133 -7.85 -10.56 -0.77
N CYS A 134 -8.16 -11.55 -1.60
CA CYS A 134 -9.53 -11.79 -2.08
C CYS A 134 -10.50 -11.99 -0.90
N ALA A 135 -10.10 -12.77 0.11
CA ALA A 135 -10.92 -13.02 1.29
C ALA A 135 -11.24 -11.74 2.07
N TYR A 136 -10.26 -10.84 2.22
CA TYR A 136 -10.45 -9.55 2.87
C TYR A 136 -11.47 -8.67 2.14
N HIS A 137 -11.29 -8.49 0.82
CA HIS A 137 -12.21 -7.65 0.06
C HIS A 137 -13.61 -8.26 -0.02
N ALA A 138 -13.73 -9.58 -0.18
CA ALA A 138 -15.02 -10.28 -0.14
C ALA A 138 -15.72 -10.14 1.23
N ALA A 139 -14.98 -10.24 2.33
CA ALA A 139 -15.53 -10.02 3.67
C ALA A 139 -16.01 -8.56 3.84
N ARG A 140 -15.23 -7.57 3.38
CA ARG A 140 -15.62 -6.14 3.41
C ARG A 140 -16.86 -5.82 2.58
N LEU A 141 -17.09 -6.56 1.50
CA LEU A 141 -18.33 -6.48 0.71
C LEU A 141 -19.53 -7.19 1.39
N GLY A 142 -19.34 -7.80 2.56
CA GLY A 142 -20.40 -8.37 3.38
C GLY A 142 -20.74 -9.83 3.09
N TYR A 143 -19.89 -10.56 2.38
CA TYR A 143 -20.06 -12.00 2.13
C TYR A 143 -19.56 -12.86 3.31
N ALA A 144 -20.14 -14.05 3.47
CA ALA A 144 -19.57 -15.06 4.35
C ALA A 144 -18.42 -15.78 3.63
N VAL A 145 -17.18 -15.65 4.12
CA VAL A 145 -15.98 -16.13 3.43
C VAL A 145 -15.31 -17.29 4.17
N THR A 146 -15.03 -18.36 3.44
CA THR A 146 -14.20 -19.48 3.89
C THR A 146 -13.04 -19.72 2.93
N VAL A 147 -11.82 -19.75 3.46
CA VAL A 147 -10.60 -20.08 2.74
C VAL A 147 -10.21 -21.53 3.07
N PHE A 148 -10.03 -22.37 2.05
CA PHE A 148 -9.59 -23.75 2.17
C PHE A 148 -8.11 -23.86 1.82
N GLU A 149 -7.29 -24.38 2.72
CA GLU A 149 -5.84 -24.50 2.56
C GLU A 149 -5.41 -25.97 2.68
N ALA A 150 -4.57 -26.42 1.75
CA ALA A 150 -4.06 -27.79 1.72
C ALA A 150 -2.98 -28.04 2.78
N ALA A 151 -2.18 -27.03 3.11
CA ALA A 151 -1.19 -27.09 4.18
C ALA A 151 -1.85 -27.09 5.57
N GLN A 152 -1.08 -27.51 6.60
CA GLN A 152 -1.53 -27.49 7.99
C GLN A 152 -1.56 -26.09 8.59
N GLU A 153 -0.81 -25.15 8.00
CA GLU A 153 -0.76 -23.76 8.43
C GLU A 153 -1.06 -22.81 7.27
N PRO A 154 -1.77 -21.71 7.52
CA PRO A 154 -2.11 -20.74 6.48
C PRO A 154 -0.93 -19.82 6.13
N GLY A 155 -1.00 -19.23 4.93
CA GLY A 155 -0.04 -18.22 4.44
C GLY A 155 0.63 -18.57 3.10
N GLY A 156 0.46 -19.80 2.60
CA GLY A 156 1.03 -20.25 1.32
C GLY A 156 2.51 -19.89 1.17
N MET A 157 2.87 -19.22 0.06
CA MET A 157 4.25 -18.80 -0.22
C MET A 157 4.82 -17.78 0.78
N LEU A 158 3.99 -17.03 1.51
CA LEU A 158 4.46 -16.12 2.56
C LEU A 158 5.10 -16.93 3.70
N ARG A 159 4.54 -18.11 4.00
CA ARG A 159 5.06 -19.04 5.00
C ARG A 159 6.15 -19.94 4.42
N ALA A 160 5.88 -20.61 3.31
CA ALA A 160 6.76 -21.64 2.77
C ALA A 160 7.99 -21.08 2.03
N GLY A 161 7.86 -19.94 1.36
CA GLY A 161 8.89 -19.42 0.47
C GLY A 161 9.78 -18.34 1.06
N ILE A 162 9.23 -17.44 1.89
CA ILE A 162 9.97 -16.29 2.40
C ILE A 162 10.72 -16.67 3.70
N PRO A 163 12.05 -16.46 3.78
CA PRO A 163 12.82 -16.72 4.98
C PRO A 163 12.40 -15.84 6.17
N GLU A 164 12.54 -16.37 7.38
CA GLU A 164 12.08 -15.71 8.62
C GLU A 164 12.78 -14.38 8.91
N TYR A 165 14.07 -14.25 8.58
CA TYR A 165 14.81 -13.00 8.75
C TYR A 165 14.27 -11.85 7.87
N ARG A 166 13.55 -12.18 6.78
CA ARG A 166 12.92 -11.21 5.88
C ARG A 166 11.45 -11.00 6.25
N LEU A 167 10.74 -12.08 6.60
CA LEU A 167 9.36 -12.04 7.07
C LEU A 167 9.22 -12.88 8.36
N PRO A 168 9.25 -12.24 9.54
CA PRO A 168 9.12 -12.94 10.81
C PRO A 168 7.80 -13.70 10.90
N ARG A 169 7.82 -14.95 11.38
CA ARG A 169 6.61 -15.78 11.48
C ARG A 169 5.56 -15.17 12.39
N ALA A 170 5.99 -14.58 13.50
CA ALA A 170 5.11 -13.85 14.41
C ALA A 170 4.33 -12.70 13.74
N VAL A 171 4.93 -11.99 12.78
CA VAL A 171 4.24 -10.92 12.03
C VAL A 171 3.21 -11.52 11.08
N LEU A 172 3.55 -12.61 10.38
CA LEU A 172 2.62 -13.33 9.52
C LEU A 172 1.44 -13.88 10.33
N ASP A 173 1.69 -14.50 11.48
CA ASP A 173 0.64 -15.06 12.33
C ASP A 173 -0.31 -13.97 12.85
N ARG A 174 0.23 -12.82 13.26
CA ARG A 174 -0.58 -11.64 13.63
C ARG A 174 -1.41 -11.12 12.46
N GLN A 175 -0.83 -11.05 11.26
CA GLN A 175 -1.57 -10.63 10.06
C GLN A 175 -2.73 -11.59 9.74
N ILE A 176 -2.51 -12.90 9.85
CA ILE A 176 -3.56 -13.90 9.61
C ILE A 176 -4.64 -13.82 10.71
N ALA A 177 -4.26 -13.61 11.96
CA ALA A 177 -5.21 -13.40 13.05
C ALA A 177 -6.05 -12.14 12.83
N TRP A 178 -5.44 -11.05 12.36
CA TRP A 178 -6.13 -9.81 12.00
C TRP A 178 -7.13 -10.03 10.85
N LEU A 179 -6.77 -10.82 9.83
CA LEU A 179 -7.70 -11.21 8.77
C LEU A 179 -8.86 -12.06 9.28
N ARG A 180 -8.60 -13.01 10.20
CA ARG A 180 -9.68 -13.79 10.86
C ARG A 180 -10.63 -12.89 11.65
N ALA A 181 -10.10 -11.87 12.33
CA ALA A 181 -10.91 -10.89 13.06
C ALA A 181 -11.83 -10.07 12.13
N HIS A 182 -11.52 -9.98 10.84
CA HIS A 182 -12.40 -9.40 9.82
C HIS A 182 -13.51 -10.36 9.33
N GLY A 183 -13.75 -11.46 10.05
CA GLY A 183 -14.84 -12.40 9.75
C GLY A 183 -14.50 -13.45 8.70
N ILE A 184 -13.22 -13.63 8.38
CA ILE A 184 -12.74 -14.64 7.43
C ILE A 184 -12.50 -15.96 8.17
N THR A 185 -13.10 -17.04 7.69
CA THR A 185 -12.81 -18.41 8.17
C THR A 185 -11.69 -19.02 7.34
N ILE A 186 -10.73 -19.68 7.97
CA ILE A 186 -9.64 -20.37 7.27
C ILE A 186 -9.55 -21.81 7.78
N GLU A 187 -9.82 -22.77 6.89
CA GLU A 187 -9.77 -24.21 7.14
C GLU A 187 -8.51 -24.80 6.50
N CYS A 188 -7.60 -25.27 7.35
CA CYS A 188 -6.34 -25.91 6.94
C CYS A 188 -6.48 -27.43 6.83
N GLY A 189 -5.57 -28.08 6.11
CA GLY A 189 -5.61 -29.52 5.83
C GLY A 189 -6.68 -29.94 4.82
N VAL A 190 -7.30 -29.00 4.10
CA VAL A 190 -8.32 -29.25 3.09
C VAL A 190 -7.71 -29.11 1.70
N ARG A 191 -7.48 -30.25 1.04
CA ARG A 191 -7.10 -30.26 -0.38
C ARG A 191 -8.37 -30.27 -1.24
N VAL A 192 -8.52 -29.26 -2.08
CA VAL A 192 -9.58 -29.18 -3.08
C VAL A 192 -9.01 -29.68 -4.41
N GLY A 193 -9.54 -30.81 -4.90
CA GLY A 193 -9.03 -31.50 -6.10
C GLY A 193 -8.17 -32.70 -5.76
#